data_AF-E3H0N7-F1
#
_entry.id   AF-E3H0N7-F1
#
_cell.length_a   1.000
_cell.length_b   1.000
_cell.length_c   1.000
_cell.angle_alpha   90.00
_cell.angle_beta   90.00
_cell.angle_gamma   90.00
#
_symmetry.space_group_name_H-M   'P 1'
#
loop_
_entity.id
_entity.type
_entity.pdbx_description
1 polymer ?
#
loop_
_entity_poly.entity_id
_entity_poly.type
_entity_poly.pdbx_seq_one_letter_code
_entity_poly.pdbx_strand_id
1 'polypeptide(L)'
;MTSPQLSLTDAELVFQTRNDLIETTHHGIVVVLSPEGTTDLALGDMSQPFFARSALKPLQAIGTLKSGAPLRGAQVAIACGSHQGTFEQMRAVQDVLQGAGVDATALLCPTAYPADAHAHEQMVRADLAKTPLAHPCSGKHAGFLWACAAQLDRSVVDPDSRQWTMKDYCDPEHPLQRMIAEEIASFTGEPVGTSGIDGCGAPVAAVSALGLARAYSTLGTAIRNMDADARASTVATAMVDYPELIQAPGMPDTVLSEQLDAVVKSGAAGVLCVGLRSGASVVVKISDGATRAAYPVALWALEATGHLPSEQVQQLLPQVTRPVIGGVQDNAPREVGSWVPGADLEPLVGESA
;
A
#
# COMPACT_ATOMS: atom_id res chain seq x y z
N MET A 1 -14.96 -9.13 28.03
CA MET A 1 -14.62 -9.04 26.60
C MET A 1 -15.88 -8.62 25.88
N THR A 2 -16.01 -7.35 25.52
CA THR A 2 -17.07 -6.90 24.61
C THR A 2 -16.82 -7.58 23.27
N SER A 3 -17.81 -8.31 22.75
CA SER A 3 -17.75 -8.86 21.40
C SER A 3 -17.40 -7.72 20.44
N PRO A 4 -16.50 -7.92 19.46
CA PRO A 4 -16.28 -6.92 18.42
C PRO A 4 -17.62 -6.69 17.72
N GLN A 5 -18.24 -5.53 17.97
CA GLN A 5 -19.39 -5.07 17.22
C GLN A 5 -18.85 -4.53 15.90
N LEU A 6 -18.94 -5.35 14.84
CA LEU A 6 -18.98 -4.81 13.48
C LEU A 6 -20.28 -4.02 13.40
N SER A 7 -20.21 -2.68 13.42
CA SER A 7 -21.33 -1.90 12.90
C SER A 7 -21.37 -2.17 11.40
N LEU A 8 -22.41 -2.88 10.94
CA LEU A 8 -22.69 -3.05 9.52
C LEU A 8 -23.13 -1.70 8.95
N THR A 9 -22.14 -0.89 8.61
CA THR A 9 -22.29 0.37 7.88
C THR A 9 -21.58 0.30 6.54
N ASP A 10 -21.15 -0.87 6.08
CA ASP A 10 -20.54 -1.05 4.76
C ASP A 10 -21.57 -0.85 3.65
N ALA A 11 -21.17 -0.14 2.60
CA ALA A 11 -21.93 0.02 1.36
C ALA A 11 -21.69 -1.16 0.41
N GLU A 12 -22.64 -1.45 -0.46
CA GLU A 12 -22.48 -2.41 -1.56
C GLU A 12 -21.74 -1.74 -2.73
N LEU A 13 -20.45 -2.08 -2.90
CA LEU A 13 -19.57 -1.29 -3.78
C LEU A 13 -19.36 -1.90 -5.16
N VAL A 14 -19.34 -3.23 -5.28
CA VAL A 14 -19.02 -3.89 -6.54
C VAL A 14 -19.51 -5.33 -6.59
N PHE A 15 -19.97 -5.74 -7.77
CA PHE A 15 -20.26 -7.13 -8.10
C PHE A 15 -19.27 -7.69 -9.13
N GLN A 16 -19.03 -8.99 -9.04
CA GLN A 16 -18.44 -9.77 -10.13
C GLN A 16 -19.52 -10.64 -10.74
N THR A 17 -19.66 -10.59 -12.07
CA THR A 17 -20.61 -11.42 -12.82
C THR A 17 -19.91 -12.63 -13.43
N ARG A 18 -20.68 -13.70 -13.66
CA ARG A 18 -20.32 -14.82 -14.53
C ARG A 18 -21.52 -15.12 -15.43
N ASN A 19 -21.35 -14.87 -16.72
CA ASN A 19 -22.41 -14.77 -17.71
C ASN A 19 -23.46 -13.76 -17.20
N ASP A 20 -24.73 -14.13 -17.24
CA ASP A 20 -25.83 -13.23 -16.85
C ASP A 20 -26.15 -13.25 -15.34
N LEU A 21 -25.25 -13.78 -14.50
CA LEU A 21 -25.47 -13.94 -13.06
C LEU A 21 -24.41 -13.19 -12.24
N ILE A 22 -24.85 -12.52 -11.17
CA ILE A 22 -23.95 -12.01 -10.12
C ILE A 22 -23.36 -13.23 -9.38
N GLU A 23 -22.05 -13.43 -9.51
CA GLU A 23 -21.31 -14.51 -8.86
C GLU A 23 -20.84 -14.12 -7.46
N THR A 24 -20.46 -12.86 -7.25
CA THR A 24 -20.02 -12.36 -5.94
C THR A 24 -20.36 -10.90 -5.76
N THR A 25 -20.79 -10.53 -4.55
CA THR A 25 -21.03 -9.16 -4.12
C THR A 25 -20.02 -8.77 -3.05
N HIS A 26 -19.38 -7.61 -3.21
CA HIS A 26 -18.42 -7.07 -2.25
C HIS A 26 -18.93 -5.79 -1.63
N HIS A 27 -18.96 -5.77 -0.29
CA HIS A 27 -19.30 -4.61 0.51
C HIS A 27 -18.03 -3.94 1.06
N GLY A 28 -18.11 -2.67 1.41
CA GLY A 28 -17.01 -1.95 2.02
C GLY A 28 -17.21 -0.46 2.22
N ILE A 29 -16.08 0.23 2.33
CA ILE A 29 -15.98 1.67 2.48
C ILE A 29 -15.23 2.24 1.27
N VAL A 30 -15.71 3.33 0.69
CA VAL A 30 -14.95 4.16 -0.26
C VAL A 30 -15.07 5.63 0.12
N VAL A 31 -13.94 6.33 0.12
CA VAL A 31 -13.85 7.76 0.41
C VAL A 31 -13.02 8.42 -0.68
N VAL A 32 -13.53 9.52 -1.23
CA VAL A 32 -12.80 10.39 -2.14
C VAL A 32 -12.70 11.78 -1.53
N LEU A 33 -11.47 12.32 -1.49
CA LEU A 33 -11.23 13.72 -1.15
C LEU A 33 -10.89 14.52 -2.39
N SER A 34 -11.37 15.76 -2.45
CA SER A 34 -10.97 16.77 -3.43
C SER A 34 -9.54 17.27 -3.18
N PRO A 35 -8.94 18.00 -4.14
CA PRO A 35 -7.72 18.79 -3.93
C PRO A 35 -7.77 19.73 -2.71
N GLU A 36 -8.94 20.26 -2.39
CA GLU A 36 -9.17 21.18 -1.27
C GLU A 36 -9.31 20.44 0.07
N GLY A 37 -9.30 19.11 0.06
CA GLY A 37 -9.46 18.27 1.25
C GLY A 37 -10.92 18.11 1.71
N THR A 38 -11.89 18.50 0.90
CA THR A 38 -13.31 18.23 1.14
C THR A 38 -13.66 16.81 0.73
N THR A 39 -14.64 16.20 1.39
CA THR A 39 -15.12 14.87 1.03
C THR A 39 -16.11 14.96 -0.12
N ASP A 40 -15.68 14.59 -1.32
CA ASP A 40 -16.52 14.58 -2.53
C ASP A 40 -17.41 13.35 -2.59
N LEU A 41 -16.92 12.22 -2.04
CA LEU A 41 -17.67 10.98 -1.94
C LEU A 41 -17.31 10.23 -0.65
N ALA A 42 -18.32 9.70 0.03
CA ALA A 42 -18.16 8.73 1.10
C ALA A 42 -19.32 7.72 1.06
N LEU A 43 -19.00 6.46 0.78
CA LEU A 43 -19.91 5.33 0.94
C LEU A 43 -19.37 4.44 2.05
N GLY A 44 -20.26 4.05 2.96
CA GLY A 44 -19.94 3.36 4.20
C GLY A 44 -19.42 4.27 5.32
N ASP A 45 -19.04 3.70 6.46
CA ASP A 45 -18.52 4.49 7.60
C ASP A 45 -17.03 4.83 7.45
N MET A 46 -16.76 6.01 6.90
CA MET A 46 -15.41 6.52 6.70
C MET A 46 -14.61 6.77 8.00
N SER A 47 -15.28 6.83 9.15
CA SER A 47 -14.67 7.12 10.45
C SER A 47 -14.23 5.86 11.20
N GLN A 48 -14.71 4.68 10.79
CA GLN A 48 -14.40 3.43 11.46
C GLN A 48 -12.92 3.05 11.29
N PRO A 49 -12.15 2.88 12.39
CA PRO A 49 -10.77 2.46 12.29
C PRO A 49 -10.63 1.01 11.85
N PHE A 50 -9.69 0.75 10.94
CA PHE A 50 -9.27 -0.60 10.56
C PHE A 50 -7.75 -0.67 10.42
N PHE A 51 -7.21 -1.89 10.46
CA PHE A 51 -5.79 -2.07 10.15
C PHE A 51 -5.56 -1.90 8.66
N ALA A 52 -4.95 -0.77 8.27
CA ALA A 52 -4.61 -0.45 6.88
C ALA A 52 -3.48 -1.33 6.30
N ARG A 53 -2.83 -2.13 7.16
CA ARG A 53 -1.76 -3.08 6.80
C ARG A 53 -0.67 -2.37 5.99
N SER A 54 -0.29 -2.95 4.85
CA SER A 54 0.79 -2.41 4.01
C SER A 54 0.49 -1.06 3.35
N ALA A 55 -0.75 -0.56 3.38
CA ALA A 55 -1.06 0.78 2.92
C ALA A 55 -0.41 1.88 3.79
N LEU A 56 0.11 1.54 4.98
CA LEU A 56 0.85 2.49 5.84
C LEU A 56 2.34 2.60 5.50
N LYS A 57 2.89 1.73 4.63
CA LYS A 57 4.34 1.68 4.36
C LYS A 57 4.95 3.01 3.90
N PRO A 58 4.28 3.86 3.11
CA PRO A 58 4.81 5.19 2.79
C PRO A 58 5.03 6.05 4.04
N LEU A 59 4.10 6.01 4.99
CA LEU A 59 4.22 6.74 6.27
C LEU A 59 5.30 6.12 7.16
N GLN A 60 5.44 4.79 7.15
CA GLN A 60 6.53 4.08 7.82
C GLN A 60 7.90 4.49 7.23
N ALA A 61 8.00 4.66 5.91
CA ALA A 61 9.20 5.13 5.24
C ALA A 61 9.53 6.58 5.59
N ILE A 62 8.53 7.48 5.69
CA ILE A 62 8.72 8.85 6.18
C ILE A 62 9.30 8.84 7.61
N GLY A 63 8.72 8.05 8.52
CA GLY A 63 9.23 7.89 9.89
C GLY A 63 10.65 7.32 9.95
N THR A 64 10.97 6.40 9.05
CA THR A 64 12.32 5.83 8.89
C THR A 64 13.33 6.87 8.41
N LEU A 65 12.98 7.71 7.43
CA LEU A 65 13.81 8.83 6.96
C LEU A 65 13.98 9.89 8.06
N LYS A 66 12.92 10.21 8.81
CA LYS A 66 12.96 11.14 9.94
C LYS A 66 13.87 10.64 11.05
N SER A 67 13.96 9.32 11.20
CA SER A 67 14.87 8.62 12.09
C SER A 67 16.32 8.58 11.60
N GLY A 68 16.63 9.21 10.46
CA GLY A 68 18.00 9.41 9.97
C GLY A 68 18.49 8.37 8.96
N ALA A 69 17.65 7.42 8.53
CA ALA A 69 18.02 6.48 7.48
C ALA A 69 18.32 7.26 6.17
N PRO A 70 19.51 7.10 5.57
CA PRO A 70 19.91 7.84 4.38
C PRO A 70 19.39 7.21 3.07
N LEU A 71 18.15 6.70 3.06
CA LEU A 71 17.54 6.04 1.89
C LEU A 71 17.31 7.03 0.75
N ARG A 72 17.60 6.64 -0.50
CA ARG A 72 17.36 7.46 -1.70
C ARG A 72 16.80 6.64 -2.87
N GLY A 73 16.00 7.27 -3.74
CA GLY A 73 15.49 6.68 -4.98
C GLY A 73 14.88 5.29 -4.77
N ALA A 74 15.40 4.29 -5.50
CA ALA A 74 15.02 2.89 -5.41
C ALA A 74 14.97 2.31 -3.96
N GLN A 75 15.85 2.78 -3.07
CA GLN A 75 15.89 2.33 -1.66
C GLN A 75 14.65 2.79 -0.87
N VAL A 76 14.11 3.97 -1.21
CA VAL A 76 12.87 4.49 -0.61
C VAL A 76 11.68 3.73 -1.17
N ALA A 77 11.67 3.46 -2.49
CA ALA A 77 10.61 2.69 -3.15
C ALA A 77 10.48 1.27 -2.57
N ILE A 78 11.59 0.54 -2.45
CA ILE A 78 11.57 -0.82 -1.87
C ILE A 78 11.16 -0.80 -0.39
N ALA A 79 11.49 0.25 0.37
CA ALA A 79 11.02 0.44 1.74
C ALA A 79 9.50 0.68 1.83
N CYS A 80 8.89 1.26 0.79
CA CYS A 80 7.44 1.41 0.67
C CYS A 80 6.75 0.13 0.15
N GLY A 81 7.53 -0.83 -0.36
CA GLY A 81 7.04 -1.96 -1.15
C GLY A 81 6.30 -3.04 -0.37
N SER A 82 5.30 -3.63 -1.03
CA SER A 82 4.78 -4.98 -0.79
C SER A 82 5.23 -5.89 -1.94
N HIS A 83 6.54 -5.97 -2.10
CA HIS A 83 7.16 -6.49 -3.31
C HIS A 83 6.87 -7.99 -3.52
N GLN A 84 6.88 -8.45 -4.77
CA GLN A 84 6.70 -9.87 -5.11
C GLN A 84 7.96 -10.71 -4.88
N GLY A 85 9.12 -10.08 -4.63
CA GLY A 85 10.37 -10.78 -4.39
C GLY A 85 11.05 -11.22 -5.70
N THR A 86 10.91 -10.41 -6.76
CA THR A 86 11.75 -10.58 -7.96
C THR A 86 13.23 -10.50 -7.57
N PHE A 87 14.12 -11.05 -8.39
CA PHE A 87 15.57 -10.96 -8.10
C PHE A 87 16.06 -9.52 -7.97
N GLU A 88 15.50 -8.60 -8.76
CA GLU A 88 15.79 -7.16 -8.68
C GLU A 88 15.31 -6.55 -7.37
N GLN A 89 14.09 -6.86 -6.93
CA GLN A 89 13.56 -6.39 -5.65
C GLN A 89 14.37 -6.95 -4.46
N MET A 90 14.72 -8.25 -4.48
CA MET A 90 15.56 -8.85 -3.44
C MET A 90 16.96 -8.22 -3.39
N ARG A 91 17.52 -7.87 -4.56
CA ARG A 91 18.79 -7.14 -4.65
C ARG A 91 18.65 -5.73 -4.06
N ALA A 92 17.58 -5.00 -4.37
CA ALA A 92 17.34 -3.67 -3.79
C ALA A 92 17.24 -3.73 -2.26
N VAL A 93 16.61 -4.75 -1.70
CA VAL A 93 16.61 -4.99 -0.24
C VAL A 93 18.03 -5.23 0.29
N GLN A 94 18.81 -6.06 -0.41
CA GLN A 94 20.19 -6.34 -0.03
C GLN A 94 21.07 -5.08 -0.06
N ASP A 95 20.90 -4.20 -1.04
CA ASP A 95 21.63 -2.93 -1.15
C ASP A 95 21.32 -2.01 0.05
N VAL A 96 20.06 -1.99 0.52
CA VAL A 96 19.66 -1.26 1.74
C VAL A 96 20.34 -1.86 2.99
N LEU A 97 20.38 -3.18 3.12
CA LEU A 97 21.03 -3.85 4.25
C LEU A 97 22.55 -3.61 4.27
N GLN A 98 23.21 -3.66 3.10
CA GLN A 98 24.63 -3.36 2.99
C GLN A 98 24.94 -1.92 3.44
N GLY A 99 24.10 -0.96 3.07
CA GLY A 99 24.21 0.42 3.53
C GLY A 99 24.07 0.57 5.05
N ALA A 100 23.26 -0.29 5.68
CA ALA A 100 23.11 -0.39 7.13
C ALA A 100 24.24 -1.19 7.82
N GLY A 101 25.18 -1.77 7.07
CA GLY A 101 26.27 -2.58 7.62
C GLY A 101 25.84 -3.94 8.17
N VAL A 102 24.71 -4.47 7.74
CA VAL A 102 24.15 -5.76 8.18
C VAL A 102 23.79 -6.67 7.01
N ASP A 103 23.54 -7.94 7.30
CA ASP A 103 23.06 -8.91 6.32
C ASP A 103 21.59 -9.30 6.56
N ALA A 104 21.08 -10.20 5.72
CA ALA A 104 19.69 -10.65 5.75
C ALA A 104 19.28 -11.34 7.07
N THR A 105 20.24 -11.79 7.90
CA THR A 105 19.94 -12.44 9.20
C THR A 105 19.47 -11.45 10.27
N ALA A 106 19.67 -10.15 10.06
CA ALA A 106 19.13 -9.09 10.92
C ALA A 106 17.64 -8.78 10.66
N LEU A 107 17.07 -9.29 9.57
CA LEU A 107 15.66 -9.09 9.25
C LEU A 107 14.78 -9.91 10.22
N LEU A 108 13.84 -9.23 10.89
CA LEU A 108 12.88 -9.82 11.82
C LEU A 108 11.59 -10.28 11.12
N CYS A 109 11.44 -10.01 9.81
CA CYS A 109 10.33 -10.55 9.04
C CYS A 109 10.55 -12.05 8.72
N PRO A 110 9.47 -12.85 8.62
CA PRO A 110 9.57 -14.27 8.30
C PRO A 110 10.31 -14.55 6.99
N THR A 111 10.87 -15.76 6.85
CA THR A 111 11.41 -16.22 5.57
C THR A 111 10.28 -16.68 4.64
N ALA A 112 10.44 -16.41 3.34
CA ALA A 112 9.47 -16.79 2.33
C ALA A 112 10.18 -17.30 1.06
N TYR A 113 9.42 -17.99 0.20
CA TYR A 113 9.76 -17.99 -1.22
C TYR A 113 9.19 -16.73 -1.87
N PRO A 114 9.76 -16.26 -2.99
CA PRO A 114 9.16 -15.18 -3.78
C PRO A 114 7.71 -15.49 -4.15
N ALA A 115 6.87 -14.47 -4.16
CA ALA A 115 5.54 -14.54 -4.76
C ALA A 115 5.61 -14.40 -6.30
N ASP A 116 6.68 -13.78 -6.81
CA ASP A 116 7.01 -13.78 -8.23
C ASP A 116 7.25 -15.21 -8.73
N ALA A 117 6.46 -15.64 -9.72
CA ALA A 117 6.46 -17.01 -10.19
C ALA A 117 7.80 -17.43 -10.82
N HIS A 118 8.46 -16.52 -11.53
CA HIS A 118 9.74 -16.79 -12.17
C HIS A 118 10.86 -16.97 -11.13
N ALA A 119 11.00 -16.03 -10.20
CA ALA A 119 11.99 -16.12 -9.13
C ALA A 119 11.74 -17.34 -8.23
N HIS A 120 10.48 -17.64 -7.91
CA HIS A 120 10.10 -18.84 -7.17
C HIS A 120 10.56 -20.12 -7.89
N GLU A 121 10.23 -20.27 -9.17
CA GLU A 121 10.60 -21.45 -9.97
C GLU A 121 12.12 -21.62 -10.05
N GLN A 122 12.87 -20.53 -10.29
CA GLN A 122 14.33 -20.54 -10.34
C GLN A 122 14.95 -20.96 -9.01
N MET A 123 14.46 -20.43 -7.88
CA MET A 123 14.95 -20.81 -6.55
C MET A 123 14.70 -22.28 -6.24
N VAL A 124 13.49 -22.78 -6.52
CA VAL A 124 13.16 -24.19 -6.29
C VAL A 124 14.00 -25.13 -7.16
N ARG A 125 14.20 -24.80 -8.45
CA ARG A 125 15.05 -25.58 -9.35
C ARG A 125 16.51 -25.62 -8.91
N ALA A 126 16.99 -24.56 -8.28
CA ALA A 126 18.35 -24.45 -7.75
C ALA A 126 18.50 -24.99 -6.32
N ASP A 127 17.46 -25.60 -5.74
CA ASP A 127 17.42 -26.10 -4.36
C ASP A 127 17.78 -25.02 -3.32
N LEU A 128 17.41 -23.76 -3.60
CA LEU A 128 17.62 -22.64 -2.70
C LEU A 128 16.48 -22.58 -1.67
N ALA A 129 16.85 -22.38 -0.39
CA ALA A 129 15.89 -22.27 0.70
C ALA A 129 15.11 -20.94 0.68
N LYS A 130 14.02 -20.88 1.45
CA LYS A 130 13.32 -19.63 1.77
C LYS A 130 14.29 -18.62 2.39
N THR A 131 14.10 -17.34 2.06
CA THR A 131 14.94 -16.23 2.51
C THR A 131 14.07 -15.09 3.03
N PRO A 132 14.49 -14.33 4.05
CA PRO A 132 13.76 -13.14 4.47
C PRO A 132 13.78 -12.05 3.40
N LEU A 133 14.76 -12.04 2.48
CA LEU A 133 14.80 -11.09 1.35
C LEU A 133 13.59 -11.21 0.42
N ALA A 134 13.00 -12.39 0.32
CA ALA A 134 11.83 -12.63 -0.52
C ALA A 134 10.51 -12.21 0.17
N HIS A 135 10.54 -11.92 1.48
CA HIS A 135 9.34 -11.55 2.20
C HIS A 135 8.83 -10.18 1.72
N PRO A 136 7.53 -9.98 1.42
CA PRO A 136 7.00 -8.71 0.87
C PRO A 136 7.19 -7.47 1.75
N CYS A 137 7.72 -7.63 2.96
CA CYS A 137 8.01 -6.52 3.88
C CYS A 137 9.51 -6.34 4.12
N SER A 138 10.38 -7.11 3.47
CA SER A 138 11.79 -7.08 3.78
C SER A 138 12.42 -5.71 3.49
N GLY A 139 11.95 -4.99 2.47
CA GLY A 139 12.36 -3.61 2.19
C GLY A 139 12.09 -2.63 3.34
N LYS A 140 10.90 -2.64 3.95
CA LYS A 140 10.60 -1.77 5.12
C LYS A 140 11.49 -2.13 6.31
N HIS A 141 11.73 -3.42 6.54
CA HIS A 141 12.58 -3.89 7.63
C HIS A 141 14.05 -3.51 7.40
N ALA A 142 14.54 -3.57 6.16
CA ALA A 142 15.88 -3.10 5.81
C ALA A 142 16.01 -1.58 6.05
N GLY A 143 14.97 -0.80 5.72
CA GLY A 143 14.90 0.62 6.07
C GLY A 143 14.96 0.85 7.59
N PHE A 144 14.19 0.10 8.38
CA PHE A 144 14.20 0.15 9.84
C PHE A 144 15.59 -0.13 10.41
N LEU A 145 16.28 -1.16 9.91
CA LEU A 145 17.65 -1.48 10.29
C LEU A 145 18.62 -0.34 9.97
N TRP A 146 18.48 0.31 8.82
CA TRP A 146 19.34 1.44 8.47
C TRP A 146 19.08 2.66 9.36
N ALA A 147 17.82 2.92 9.75
CA ALA A 147 17.54 3.94 10.77
C ALA A 147 18.23 3.62 12.11
N CYS A 148 18.15 2.36 12.56
CA CYS A 148 18.85 1.94 13.79
C CYS A 148 20.38 2.10 13.66
N ALA A 149 20.97 1.70 12.53
CA ALA A 149 22.40 1.88 12.29
C ALA A 149 22.81 3.36 12.36
N ALA A 150 22.07 4.23 11.67
CA ALA A 150 22.35 5.67 11.64
C ALA A 150 22.25 6.33 13.02
N GLN A 151 21.34 5.86 13.88
CA GLN A 151 21.22 6.35 15.25
C GLN A 151 22.35 5.83 16.15
N LEU A 152 22.70 4.55 16.04
CA LEU A 152 23.80 3.95 16.79
C LEU A 152 25.15 4.62 16.50
N ASP A 153 25.41 5.02 15.25
CA ASP A 153 26.61 5.77 14.86
C ASP A 153 26.71 7.14 15.56
N ARG A 154 25.58 7.71 16.01
CA ARG A 154 25.53 8.99 16.73
C ARG A 154 25.67 8.86 18.24
N SER A 155 25.84 7.65 18.78
CA SER A 155 25.89 7.35 20.22
C SER A 155 27.01 8.03 21.04
N VAL A 156 28.01 8.58 20.34
CA VAL A 156 29.05 9.42 20.94
C VAL A 156 28.55 10.83 21.22
N VAL A 157 27.71 11.37 20.33
CA VAL A 157 27.22 12.76 20.36
C VAL A 157 25.83 12.85 21.03
N ASP A 158 25.04 11.79 20.92
CA ASP A 158 23.71 11.65 21.50
C ASP A 158 23.63 10.34 22.32
N PRO A 159 23.85 10.37 23.64
CA PRO A 159 23.78 9.19 24.48
C PRO A 159 22.42 8.47 24.45
N ASP A 160 21.33 9.18 24.17
CA ASP A 160 19.97 8.59 24.13
C ASP A 160 19.79 7.68 22.91
N SER A 161 20.57 7.90 21.84
CA SER A 161 20.60 7.00 20.67
C SER A 161 21.08 5.58 20.99
N ARG A 162 21.71 5.35 22.17
CA ARG A 162 22.06 3.99 22.65
C ARG A 162 20.84 3.12 22.98
N GLN A 163 19.66 3.72 23.10
CA GLN A 163 18.40 3.00 23.30
C GLN A 163 17.91 2.32 22.02
N TRP A 164 18.47 2.67 20.86
CA TRP A 164 18.15 2.03 19.59
C TRP A 164 18.86 0.70 19.48
N THR A 165 18.16 -0.34 19.03
CA THR A 165 18.79 -1.63 18.77
C THR A 165 18.34 -2.24 17.45
N MET A 166 19.16 -3.13 16.90
CA MET A 166 18.82 -3.88 15.69
C MET A 166 18.05 -5.18 15.97
N LYS A 167 17.86 -5.55 17.25
CA LYS A 167 17.27 -6.86 17.63
C LYS A 167 15.78 -6.78 17.96
N ASP A 168 15.30 -5.59 18.29
CA ASP A 168 13.94 -5.34 18.79
C ASP A 168 13.28 -4.14 18.10
N TYR A 169 13.73 -3.76 16.89
CA TYR A 169 13.16 -2.62 16.17
C TYR A 169 11.68 -2.78 15.78
N CYS A 170 11.10 -3.97 15.98
CA CYS A 170 9.65 -4.22 15.84
C CYS A 170 8.88 -4.09 17.17
N ASP A 171 9.54 -3.85 18.30
CA ASP A 171 8.88 -3.57 19.57
C ASP A 171 8.12 -2.22 19.46
N PRO A 172 6.82 -2.16 19.78
CA PRO A 172 6.06 -0.90 19.79
C PRO A 172 6.71 0.22 20.62
N GLU A 173 7.46 -0.12 21.66
CA GLU A 173 8.14 0.83 22.53
C GLU A 173 9.52 1.27 21.99
N HIS A 174 10.02 0.62 20.94
CA HIS A 174 11.27 1.00 20.29
C HIS A 174 11.16 2.43 19.74
N PRO A 175 12.18 3.31 19.92
CA PRO A 175 12.13 4.70 19.46
C PRO A 175 11.72 4.87 17.98
N LEU A 176 12.17 3.98 17.10
CA LEU A 176 11.74 3.93 15.69
C LEU A 176 10.22 3.78 15.53
N GLN A 177 9.59 2.85 16.26
CA GLN A 177 8.17 2.57 16.12
C GLN A 177 7.31 3.71 16.67
N ARG A 178 7.78 4.37 17.74
CA ARG A 178 7.17 5.61 18.24
C ARG A 178 7.24 6.73 17.19
N MET A 179 8.39 6.92 16.55
CA MET A 179 8.53 7.91 15.47
C MET A 179 7.60 7.61 14.30
N ILE A 180 7.48 6.33 13.91
CA ILE A 180 6.55 5.90 12.86
C ILE A 180 5.10 6.17 13.26
N ALA A 181 4.71 5.89 14.51
CA ALA A 181 3.37 6.16 15.00
C ALA A 181 3.03 7.67 14.99
N GLU A 182 4.01 8.52 15.35
CA GLU A 182 3.86 9.97 15.27
C GLU A 182 3.66 10.45 13.83
N GLU A 183 4.41 9.93 12.86
CA GLU A 183 4.21 10.27 11.45
C GLU A 183 2.86 9.77 10.93
N ILE A 184 2.44 8.57 11.31
CA ILE A 184 1.11 8.08 10.93
C ILE A 184 0.04 9.04 11.46
N ALA A 185 0.07 9.38 12.76
CA ALA A 185 -0.89 10.30 13.35
C ALA A 185 -0.88 11.69 12.68
N SER A 186 0.31 12.21 12.36
CA SER A 186 0.46 13.51 11.71
C SER A 186 -0.16 13.53 10.32
N PHE A 187 0.08 12.50 9.51
CA PHE A 187 -0.43 12.45 8.13
C PHE A 187 -1.91 12.08 8.04
N THR A 188 -2.40 11.25 8.96
CA THR A 188 -3.84 10.94 9.01
C THR A 188 -4.67 12.03 9.67
N GLY A 189 -4.04 12.90 10.48
CA GLY A 189 -4.71 13.94 11.24
C GLY A 189 -5.58 13.38 12.37
N GLU A 190 -5.26 12.18 12.86
CA GLU A 190 -5.96 11.52 13.96
C GLU A 190 -4.96 10.75 14.83
N PRO A 191 -5.25 10.53 16.13
CA PRO A 191 -4.41 9.67 16.95
C PRO A 191 -4.33 8.27 16.36
N VAL A 192 -3.13 7.67 16.36
CA VAL A 192 -3.02 6.23 16.10
C VAL A 192 -3.83 5.49 17.16
N GLY A 193 -4.84 4.73 16.73
CA GLY A 193 -5.72 3.96 17.61
C GLY A 193 -5.01 2.74 18.22
N THR A 194 -5.72 1.61 18.31
CA THR A 194 -5.11 0.35 18.74
C THR A 194 -3.99 -0.07 17.79
N SER A 195 -2.82 -0.40 18.32
CA SER A 195 -1.76 -1.06 17.56
C SER A 195 -1.90 -2.59 17.67
N GLY A 196 -1.77 -3.27 16.54
CA GLY A 196 -1.68 -4.73 16.47
C GLY A 196 -0.29 -5.18 16.03
N ILE A 197 -0.08 -6.49 15.95
CA ILE A 197 1.12 -7.09 15.35
C ILE A 197 0.78 -7.52 13.92
N ASP A 198 1.52 -7.02 12.94
CA ASP A 198 1.38 -7.39 11.53
C ASP A 198 1.98 -8.78 11.27
N GLY A 199 1.64 -9.41 10.13
CA GLY A 199 2.19 -10.72 9.75
C GLY A 199 3.71 -10.74 9.55
N CYS A 200 4.32 -9.57 9.39
CA CYS A 200 5.78 -9.40 9.33
C CYS A 200 6.44 -9.22 10.72
N GLY A 201 5.66 -9.13 11.80
CA GLY A 201 6.14 -8.92 13.16
C GLY A 201 6.21 -7.45 13.61
N ALA A 202 6.15 -6.48 12.69
CA ALA A 202 6.14 -5.05 13.03
C ALA A 202 4.76 -4.58 13.54
N PRO A 203 4.68 -3.48 14.29
CA PRO A 203 3.41 -2.88 14.69
C PRO A 203 2.57 -2.42 13.49
N VAL A 204 1.25 -2.52 13.61
CA VAL A 204 0.29 -1.98 12.63
C VAL A 204 -0.73 -1.10 13.34
N ALA A 205 -0.85 0.15 12.89
CA ALA A 205 -1.82 1.11 13.38
C ALA A 205 -3.22 0.85 12.81
N ALA A 206 -4.24 0.98 13.65
CA ALA A 206 -5.61 1.17 13.20
C ALA A 206 -5.85 2.66 12.91
N VAL A 207 -6.37 2.95 11.71
CA VAL A 207 -6.70 4.30 11.22
C VAL A 207 -8.00 4.26 10.43
N SER A 208 -8.69 5.39 10.33
CA SER A 208 -9.92 5.54 9.55
C SER A 208 -9.65 5.66 8.05
N ALA A 209 -10.68 5.39 7.23
CA ALA A 209 -10.59 5.60 5.78
C ALA A 209 -10.35 7.09 5.45
N LEU A 210 -11.00 7.98 6.19
CA LEU A 210 -10.81 9.43 6.06
C LEU A 210 -9.38 9.86 6.40
N GLY A 211 -8.81 9.32 7.47
CA GLY A 211 -7.41 9.57 7.86
C GLY A 211 -6.43 9.12 6.77
N LEU A 212 -6.62 7.93 6.21
CA LEU A 212 -5.82 7.47 5.06
C LEU A 212 -5.99 8.37 3.84
N ALA A 213 -7.20 8.85 3.55
CA ALA A 213 -7.44 9.69 2.39
C ALA A 213 -6.67 11.02 2.53
N ARG A 214 -6.67 11.65 3.71
CA ARG A 214 -5.84 12.83 3.99
C ARG A 214 -4.34 12.57 3.81
N ALA A 215 -3.87 11.43 4.31
CA ALA A 215 -2.46 11.04 4.18
C ALA A 215 -2.07 10.87 2.69
N TYR A 216 -2.91 10.23 1.89
CA TYR A 216 -2.64 10.01 0.46
C TYR A 216 -2.84 11.25 -0.38
N SER A 217 -3.78 12.13 -0.05
CA SER A 217 -3.87 13.48 -0.63
C SER A 217 -2.58 14.27 -0.41
N THR A 218 -2.05 14.25 0.83
CA THR A 218 -0.77 14.89 1.17
C THR A 218 0.40 14.27 0.40
N LEU A 219 0.47 12.94 0.28
CA LEU A 219 1.51 12.28 -0.50
C LEU A 219 1.40 12.58 -2.01
N GLY A 220 0.18 12.59 -2.56
CA GLY A 220 -0.08 12.93 -3.96
C GLY A 220 0.39 14.33 -4.32
N THR A 221 0.04 15.32 -3.50
CA THR A 221 0.52 16.71 -3.68
C THR A 221 2.02 16.88 -3.43
N ALA A 222 2.67 15.98 -2.68
CA ALA A 222 4.10 16.05 -2.40
C ALA A 222 4.98 15.66 -3.61
N ILE A 223 4.39 15.01 -4.64
CA ILE A 223 5.13 14.62 -5.85
C ILE A 223 5.68 15.88 -6.54
N ARG A 224 7.00 16.06 -6.49
CA ARG A 224 7.72 17.19 -7.09
C ARG A 224 7.28 18.58 -6.60
N ASN A 225 6.65 18.66 -5.42
CA ASN A 225 6.30 19.92 -4.77
C ASN A 225 7.44 20.39 -3.85
N MET A 226 7.97 21.59 -4.13
CA MET A 226 9.11 22.16 -3.39
C MET A 226 8.74 22.68 -2.00
N ASP A 227 7.46 22.97 -1.75
CA ASP A 227 6.97 23.49 -0.46
C ASP A 227 6.47 22.37 0.47
N ALA A 228 6.41 21.13 -0.03
CA ALA A 228 6.02 19.96 0.77
C ALA A 228 7.11 19.57 1.79
N ASP A 229 6.73 18.79 2.81
CA ASP A 229 7.71 18.14 3.68
C ASP A 229 8.70 17.34 2.83
N ALA A 230 10.00 17.58 3.02
CA ALA A 230 11.05 17.03 2.17
C ALA A 230 11.06 15.48 2.17
N ARG A 231 10.67 14.84 3.28
CA ARG A 231 10.59 13.36 3.36
C ARG A 231 9.34 12.86 2.65
N ALA A 232 8.21 13.55 2.80
CA ALA A 232 7.00 13.24 2.02
C ALA A 232 7.27 13.34 0.52
N SER A 233 7.95 14.41 0.08
CA SER A 233 8.34 14.60 -1.32
C SER A 233 9.31 13.51 -1.79
N THR A 234 10.29 13.14 -0.97
CA THR A 234 11.22 12.04 -1.25
C THR A 234 10.50 10.71 -1.43
N VAL A 235 9.56 10.40 -0.54
CA VAL A 235 8.77 9.15 -0.59
C VAL A 235 7.83 9.14 -1.78
N ALA A 236 7.04 10.19 -1.97
CA ALA A 236 6.09 10.28 -3.08
C ALA A 236 6.82 10.20 -4.44
N THR A 237 7.92 10.92 -4.61
CA THR A 237 8.74 10.88 -5.84
C THR A 237 9.32 9.49 -6.07
N ALA A 238 9.91 8.86 -5.05
CA ALA A 238 10.44 7.51 -5.20
C ALA A 238 9.35 6.48 -5.54
N MET A 239 8.14 6.64 -5.00
CA MET A 239 7.05 5.71 -5.29
C MET A 239 6.56 5.78 -6.73
N VAL A 240 6.58 6.98 -7.31
CA VAL A 240 6.18 7.23 -8.70
C VAL A 240 7.31 6.93 -9.69
N ASP A 241 8.57 7.18 -9.32
CA ASP A 241 9.72 6.94 -10.21
C ASP A 241 10.15 5.46 -10.26
N TYR A 242 9.82 4.65 -9.24
CA TYR A 242 10.19 3.22 -9.15
C TYR A 242 9.02 2.31 -8.70
N PRO A 243 7.82 2.39 -9.31
CA PRO A 243 6.64 1.65 -8.89
C PRO A 243 6.81 0.12 -9.01
N GLU A 244 7.71 -0.34 -9.88
CA GLU A 244 8.09 -1.74 -10.04
C GLU A 244 8.79 -2.32 -8.81
N LEU A 245 9.46 -1.50 -8.00
CA LEU A 245 10.06 -1.95 -6.74
C LEU A 245 9.03 -2.05 -5.60
N ILE A 246 7.84 -1.48 -5.77
CA ILE A 246 6.79 -1.52 -4.75
C ILE A 246 5.98 -2.81 -4.82
N GLN A 247 5.47 -3.18 -5.98
CA GLN A 247 4.67 -4.39 -6.17
C GLN A 247 5.41 -5.35 -7.11
N ALA A 248 5.48 -5.05 -8.41
CA ALA A 248 6.33 -5.66 -9.46
C ALA A 248 5.83 -5.15 -10.83
N PRO A 249 6.62 -5.24 -11.91
CA PRO A 249 6.15 -4.87 -13.25
C PRO A 249 4.81 -5.51 -13.61
N GLY A 250 3.90 -4.73 -14.20
CA GLY A 250 2.59 -5.19 -14.66
C GLY A 250 1.59 -5.54 -13.55
N MET A 251 1.94 -5.35 -12.28
CA MET A 251 1.00 -5.53 -11.17
C MET A 251 0.11 -4.30 -10.98
N PRO A 252 -1.12 -4.45 -10.45
CA PRO A 252 -2.11 -3.37 -10.42
C PRO A 252 -1.67 -2.05 -9.76
N ASP A 253 -0.97 -2.07 -8.61
CA ASP A 253 -0.44 -0.86 -7.97
C ASP A 253 0.55 -0.15 -8.91
N THR A 254 1.43 -0.94 -9.55
CA THR A 254 2.47 -0.45 -10.46
C THR A 254 1.84 0.17 -11.70
N VAL A 255 0.89 -0.53 -12.34
CA VAL A 255 0.14 -0.02 -13.51
C VAL A 255 -0.59 1.28 -13.18
N LEU A 256 -1.34 1.34 -12.07
CA LEU A 256 -2.04 2.58 -11.69
C LEU A 256 -1.06 3.73 -11.41
N SER A 257 0.06 3.46 -10.73
CA SER A 257 1.05 4.50 -10.44
C SER A 257 1.66 5.07 -11.73
N GLU A 258 2.04 4.20 -12.67
CA GLU A 258 2.63 4.60 -13.96
C GLU A 258 1.63 5.38 -14.83
N GLN A 259 0.38 4.93 -14.91
CA GLN A 259 -0.61 5.50 -15.82
C GLN A 259 -1.31 6.75 -15.27
N LEU A 260 -1.37 6.90 -13.94
CA LEU A 260 -1.98 8.06 -13.27
C LEU A 260 -0.95 9.07 -12.75
N ASP A 261 0.34 8.74 -12.80
CA ASP A 261 1.41 9.55 -12.20
C ASP A 261 1.12 9.87 -10.72
N ALA A 262 0.75 8.82 -9.98
CA ALA A 262 0.11 8.89 -8.66
C ALA A 262 0.80 7.98 -7.63
N VAL A 263 0.68 8.36 -6.36
CA VAL A 263 1.08 7.52 -5.23
C VAL A 263 0.01 6.45 -5.02
N VAL A 264 0.34 5.19 -5.30
CA VAL A 264 -0.58 4.04 -5.17
C VAL A 264 -0.02 3.02 -4.20
N LYS A 265 -0.87 2.52 -3.30
CA LYS A 265 -0.49 1.43 -2.40
C LYS A 265 -1.68 0.60 -1.96
N SER A 266 -1.66 -0.68 -2.32
CA SER A 266 -2.57 -1.66 -1.73
C SER A 266 -2.09 -2.14 -0.35
N GLY A 267 -3.07 -2.43 0.50
CA GLY A 267 -2.91 -3.16 1.75
C GLY A 267 -3.53 -4.56 1.65
N ALA A 268 -3.02 -5.50 2.44
CA ALA A 268 -3.69 -6.76 2.65
C ALA A 268 -5.10 -6.55 3.22
N ALA A 269 -5.98 -7.54 3.05
CA ALA A 269 -7.38 -7.47 3.47
C ALA A 269 -8.14 -6.30 2.81
N GLY A 270 -8.01 -6.16 1.49
CA GLY A 270 -8.94 -5.37 0.68
C GLY A 270 -8.75 -3.85 0.73
N VAL A 271 -7.57 -3.35 1.10
CA VAL A 271 -7.30 -1.91 1.18
C VAL A 271 -6.60 -1.44 -0.09
N LEU A 272 -7.02 -0.30 -0.64
CA LEU A 272 -6.32 0.42 -1.69
C LEU A 272 -6.35 1.91 -1.39
N CYS A 273 -5.20 2.56 -1.49
CA CYS A 273 -5.09 4.01 -1.37
C CYS A 273 -4.42 4.58 -2.63
N VAL A 274 -4.96 5.68 -3.15
CA VAL A 274 -4.43 6.42 -4.30
C VAL A 274 -4.41 7.90 -3.96
N GLY A 275 -3.27 8.56 -4.18
CA GLY A 275 -3.11 10.01 -4.08
C GLY A 275 -2.66 10.59 -5.42
N LEU A 276 -3.51 11.39 -6.05
CA LEU A 276 -3.23 12.04 -7.33
C LEU A 276 -2.40 13.32 -7.11
N ARG A 277 -1.65 13.74 -8.14
CA ARG A 277 -0.87 14.99 -8.09
C ARG A 277 -1.75 16.24 -7.91
N SER A 278 -3.01 16.18 -8.34
CA SER A 278 -3.99 17.26 -8.09
C SER A 278 -4.26 17.47 -6.61
N GLY A 279 -4.00 16.47 -5.75
CA GLY A 279 -4.38 16.44 -4.35
C GLY A 279 -5.69 15.69 -4.09
N ALA A 280 -6.42 15.32 -5.13
CA ALA A 280 -7.50 14.37 -4.99
C ALA A 280 -6.96 12.99 -4.55
N SER A 281 -7.74 12.27 -3.76
CA SER A 281 -7.35 10.95 -3.26
C SER A 281 -8.55 10.03 -3.12
N VAL A 282 -8.33 8.74 -3.24
CA VAL A 282 -9.34 7.72 -2.97
C VAL A 282 -8.78 6.64 -2.05
N VAL A 283 -9.60 6.21 -1.09
CA VAL A 283 -9.35 5.07 -0.23
C VAL A 283 -10.51 4.11 -0.34
N VAL A 284 -10.20 2.84 -0.58
CA VAL A 284 -11.16 1.73 -0.62
C VAL A 284 -10.79 0.70 0.43
N LYS A 285 -11.77 0.21 1.17
CA LYS A 285 -11.66 -0.95 2.05
C LYS A 285 -12.79 -1.92 1.73
N ILE A 286 -12.45 -3.07 1.13
CA ILE A 286 -13.39 -4.18 0.90
C ILE A 286 -13.44 -5.07 2.14
N SER A 287 -14.64 -5.33 2.65
CA SER A 287 -14.84 -5.92 3.99
C SER A 287 -14.43 -7.37 4.09
N ASP A 288 -14.69 -8.18 3.05
CA ASP A 288 -14.22 -9.57 2.97
C ASP A 288 -12.71 -9.70 2.68
N GLY A 289 -12.05 -8.58 2.43
CA GLY A 289 -10.61 -8.50 2.17
C GLY A 289 -10.18 -8.81 0.74
N ALA A 290 -11.12 -8.92 -0.21
CA ALA A 290 -10.82 -9.18 -1.62
C ALA A 290 -10.16 -7.98 -2.31
N THR A 291 -8.83 -7.88 -2.25
CA THR A 291 -8.06 -6.77 -2.86
C THR A 291 -8.36 -6.54 -4.34
N ARG A 292 -8.70 -7.59 -5.11
CA ARG A 292 -9.06 -7.46 -6.53
C ARG A 292 -10.27 -6.56 -6.79
N ALA A 293 -11.20 -6.49 -5.84
CA ALA A 293 -12.41 -5.68 -5.93
C ALA A 293 -12.15 -4.19 -5.62
N ALA A 294 -11.03 -3.86 -4.97
CA ALA A 294 -10.72 -2.49 -4.57
C ALA A 294 -10.33 -1.59 -5.77
N TYR A 295 -9.66 -2.14 -6.78
CA TYR A 295 -9.20 -1.38 -7.96
C TYR A 295 -10.35 -0.82 -8.81
N PRO A 296 -11.35 -1.60 -9.25
CA PRO A 296 -12.45 -1.05 -10.04
C PRO A 296 -13.25 -0.03 -9.24
N VAL A 297 -13.51 -0.27 -7.95
CA VAL A 297 -14.18 0.68 -7.05
C VAL A 297 -13.42 2.01 -6.98
N ALA A 298 -12.09 1.99 -6.84
CA ALA A 298 -11.30 3.21 -6.77
C ALA A 298 -11.37 4.02 -8.08
N LEU A 299 -11.28 3.35 -9.23
CA LEU A 299 -11.36 4.01 -10.53
C LEU A 299 -12.74 4.63 -10.78
N TRP A 300 -13.82 3.87 -10.54
CA TRP A 300 -15.18 4.37 -10.67
C TRP A 300 -15.50 5.50 -9.69
N ALA A 301 -15.01 5.44 -8.46
CA ALA A 301 -15.21 6.51 -7.49
C ALA A 301 -14.50 7.82 -7.90
N LEU A 302 -13.29 7.72 -8.47
CA LEU A 302 -12.58 8.87 -9.03
C LEU A 302 -13.25 9.41 -10.30
N GLU A 303 -13.83 8.54 -11.13
CA GLU A 303 -14.63 8.93 -12.30
C GLU A 303 -15.91 9.68 -11.89
N ALA A 304 -16.68 9.11 -10.97
CA ALA A 304 -17.93 9.66 -10.47
C ALA A 304 -17.76 11.06 -9.85
N THR A 305 -16.59 11.32 -9.28
CA THR A 305 -16.23 12.61 -8.66
C THR A 305 -15.51 13.56 -9.62
N GLY A 306 -15.29 13.16 -10.87
CA GLY A 306 -14.67 13.99 -11.91
C GLY A 306 -13.15 14.13 -11.82
N HIS A 307 -12.49 13.34 -10.97
CA HIS A 307 -11.03 13.35 -10.81
C HIS A 307 -10.30 12.47 -11.82
N LEU A 308 -11.02 11.57 -12.51
CA LEU A 308 -10.54 10.85 -13.69
C LEU A 308 -11.57 10.90 -14.83
N PRO A 309 -11.14 11.08 -16.09
CA PRO A 309 -12.03 11.00 -17.24
C PRO A 309 -12.42 9.53 -17.54
N SER A 310 -13.66 9.31 -18.00
CA SER A 310 -14.20 7.98 -18.32
C SER A 310 -13.34 7.18 -19.29
N GLU A 311 -12.77 7.82 -20.31
CA GLU A 311 -11.88 7.17 -21.27
C GLU A 311 -10.65 6.53 -20.58
N GLN A 312 -10.06 7.23 -19.61
CA GLN A 312 -8.90 6.73 -18.87
C GLN A 312 -9.30 5.57 -17.96
N VAL A 313 -10.47 5.63 -17.33
CA VAL A 313 -10.99 4.50 -16.52
C VAL A 313 -11.25 3.26 -17.37
N GLN A 314 -11.90 3.41 -18.52
CA GLN A 314 -12.13 2.30 -19.47
C GLN A 314 -10.83 1.65 -19.95
N GLN A 315 -9.77 2.44 -20.16
CA GLN A 315 -8.45 1.93 -20.54
C GLN A 315 -7.75 1.19 -19.39
N LEU A 316 -7.92 1.64 -18.14
CA LEU A 316 -7.21 1.09 -16.99
C LEU A 316 -7.86 -0.16 -16.40
N LEU A 317 -9.20 -0.24 -16.39
CA LEU A 317 -9.94 -1.34 -15.77
C LEU A 317 -9.43 -2.73 -16.20
N PRO A 318 -9.25 -3.04 -17.51
CA PRO A 318 -8.76 -4.36 -17.94
C PRO A 318 -7.31 -4.65 -17.54
N GLN A 319 -6.51 -3.62 -17.25
CA GLN A 319 -5.09 -3.79 -16.88
C GLN A 319 -4.91 -4.09 -15.39
N VAL A 320 -5.86 -3.66 -14.56
CA VAL A 320 -5.77 -3.79 -13.08
C VAL A 320 -6.77 -4.79 -12.51
N THR A 321 -7.72 -5.23 -13.32
CA THR A 321 -8.62 -6.33 -13.00
C THR A 321 -8.22 -7.58 -13.75
N ARG A 322 -8.35 -8.75 -13.11
CA ARG A 322 -8.20 -10.02 -13.82
C ARG A 322 -9.52 -10.35 -14.52
N PRO A 323 -9.49 -10.73 -15.82
CA PRO A 323 -10.70 -11.11 -16.52
C PRO A 323 -11.33 -12.35 -15.91
N VAL A 324 -12.66 -12.42 -15.92
CA VAL A 324 -13.40 -13.61 -15.50
C VAL A 324 -13.42 -14.58 -16.66
N ILE A 325 -12.54 -15.58 -16.62
CA ILE A 325 -12.36 -16.53 -17.72
C ILE A 325 -13.19 -17.82 -17.55
N GLY A 326 -13.57 -18.42 -18.67
CA GLY A 326 -14.38 -19.63 -18.76
C GLY A 326 -14.05 -20.48 -19.98
N GLY A 327 -13.04 -21.35 -19.85
CA GLY A 327 -12.58 -22.20 -20.95
C GLY A 327 -11.80 -21.43 -22.02
N VAL A 328 -11.69 -22.03 -23.21
CA VAL A 328 -10.96 -21.49 -24.36
C VAL A 328 -11.90 -21.41 -25.56
N GLN A 329 -11.81 -20.32 -26.30
CA GLN A 329 -12.50 -20.11 -27.58
C GLN A 329 -11.47 -19.56 -28.58
N ASP A 330 -11.39 -20.15 -29.77
CA ASP A 330 -10.46 -19.72 -30.83
C ASP A 330 -8.99 -19.62 -30.36
N ASN A 331 -8.55 -20.59 -29.55
CA ASN A 331 -7.23 -20.65 -28.90
C ASN A 331 -6.90 -19.48 -27.94
N ALA A 332 -7.90 -18.71 -27.52
CA ALA A 332 -7.77 -17.68 -26.50
C ALA A 332 -8.65 -17.98 -25.27
N PRO A 333 -8.25 -17.55 -24.05
CA PRO A 333 -9.15 -17.58 -22.90
C PRO A 333 -10.44 -16.84 -23.23
N ARG A 334 -11.59 -17.49 -23.02
CA ARG A 334 -12.89 -16.85 -23.21
C ARG A 334 -13.26 -16.06 -21.97
N GLU A 335 -13.57 -14.78 -22.12
CA GLU A 335 -14.18 -13.99 -21.06
C GLU A 335 -15.66 -14.33 -20.92
N VAL A 336 -16.09 -14.52 -19.67
CA VAL A 336 -17.44 -14.96 -19.31
C VAL A 336 -17.98 -14.14 -18.15
N GLY A 337 -17.49 -12.92 -17.93
CA GLY A 337 -17.93 -12.11 -16.81
C GLY A 337 -17.15 -10.80 -16.69
N SER A 338 -17.65 -9.90 -15.86
CA SER A 338 -17.13 -8.56 -15.69
C SER A 338 -17.23 -8.10 -14.23
N TRP A 339 -16.62 -6.96 -13.96
CA TRP A 339 -16.83 -6.19 -12.73
C TRP A 339 -17.89 -5.13 -13.01
N VAL A 340 -18.85 -4.98 -12.11
CA VAL A 340 -19.97 -4.02 -12.23
C VAL A 340 -20.08 -3.21 -10.94
N PRO A 341 -20.30 -1.88 -10.98
CA PRO A 341 -20.57 -1.10 -9.78
C PRO A 341 -21.71 -1.69 -8.93
N GLY A 342 -21.55 -1.65 -7.61
CA GLY A 342 -22.56 -2.09 -6.65
C GLY A 342 -23.72 -1.10 -6.54
N ALA A 343 -24.85 -1.48 -5.92
CA ALA A 343 -26.05 -0.63 -5.89
C ALA A 343 -25.84 0.75 -5.25
N ASP A 344 -24.89 0.88 -4.33
CA ASP A 344 -24.58 2.17 -3.70
C ASP A 344 -23.61 3.04 -4.52
N LEU A 345 -22.83 2.43 -5.43
CA LEU A 345 -21.86 3.12 -6.29
C LEU A 345 -22.41 3.40 -7.70
N GLU A 346 -23.21 2.49 -8.25
CA GLU A 346 -23.81 2.57 -9.59
C GLU A 346 -24.48 3.92 -9.88
N PRO A 347 -25.30 4.53 -8.98
CA PRO A 347 -25.97 5.79 -9.28
C PRO A 347 -25.03 6.99 -9.47
N LEU A 348 -23.76 6.83 -9.09
CA LEU A 348 -22.75 7.89 -9.11
C LEU A 348 -21.83 7.79 -10.33
N VAL A 349 -21.66 6.58 -10.86
CA VAL A 349 -20.95 6.34 -12.10
C VAL A 349 -21.95 6.64 -13.21
N GLY A 350 -21.67 7.64 -14.07
CA GLY A 350 -22.58 7.99 -15.17
C GLY A 350 -22.92 6.78 -16.05
N GLU A 351 -23.93 6.87 -16.94
CA GLU A 351 -24.50 5.78 -17.77
C GLU A 351 -23.52 5.08 -18.77
N SER A 352 -22.21 5.02 -18.48
CA SER A 352 -21.16 4.43 -19.31
C SER A 352 -20.54 3.16 -18.69
N ALA A 353 -21.33 2.39 -17.93
CA ALA A 353 -20.98 1.04 -17.45
C ALA A 353 -21.39 -0.05 -18.46
#